data_AF-A0A0B2VS35-F1
#
_entry.id   AF-A0A0B2VS35-F1
#
_cell.length_a   1.000
_cell.length_b   1.000
_cell.length_c   1.000
_cell.angle_alpha   90.00
_cell.angle_beta   90.00
_cell.angle_gamma   90.00
#
_symmetry.space_group_name_H-M   'P 1'
#
loop_
_entity.id
_entity.type
_entity.pdbx_description
1 polymer ?
#
loop_
_entity_poly.entity_id
_entity_poly.type
_entity_poly.pdbx_seq_one_letter_code
_entity_poly.pdbx_strand_id
1 'polypeptide(L)'
;MRYYVVDSKDANGDVGRVRVVVSENSPASNQTLLLAQQVFLLENQLSEEPSIGEQGSAFNFNRELILSEDNAEDNRLTVQQLVVSLLSHQLILQLIGCLLLQNVHLPVVESAEIILNKINDSSEDKNKYLSKLSKEDITTLFHCLDASIQVSRHFDSRPGLKLLIQSIFNFPTTPNLCKQAVLAWTLRSLTMYELVRSSFLDEKAISDLMISDKRQEEDFAVWQLSNCHAKVCAFLCKMEKSLALEKIGRLTRAHVVQQFSLVLDDTVEEAINSEKLYKVVSSQEANAVLSHYKKAKNAHSIRTHRRINPFEENSKQEDYEQRNFHLNDGDVRCVAWAEMSLILPNVLLHEDEHTFRRLLPIFYRNMAMLISGSADVRVRKTVADLLIKLPSIYALFADEPIKSHS
;
A
#
# COMPACT_ATOMS: atom_id res chain seq x y z
N MET A 1 -10.70 -2.07 -17.93
CA MET A 1 -9.72 -3.08 -17.47
C MET A 1 -9.38 -4.16 -18.48
N ARG A 2 -10.07 -4.28 -19.62
CA ARG A 2 -9.77 -5.30 -20.63
C ARG A 2 -8.35 -5.21 -21.22
N TYR A 3 -7.81 -4.00 -21.34
CA TYR A 3 -6.53 -3.73 -21.99
C TYR A 3 -5.27 -4.11 -21.17
N TYR A 4 -5.43 -4.36 -19.87
CA TYR A 4 -4.30 -4.70 -18.99
C TYR A 4 -4.65 -5.92 -18.14
N VAL A 5 -3.89 -7.00 -18.30
CA VAL A 5 -3.96 -8.20 -17.49
C VAL A 5 -3.38 -7.92 -16.10
N VAL A 6 -3.76 -8.74 -15.11
CA VAL A 6 -3.17 -8.67 -13.76
C VAL A 6 -1.64 -8.84 -13.87
N ASP A 7 -0.90 -8.00 -13.15
CA ASP A 7 0.57 -7.92 -13.15
C ASP A 7 1.20 -7.50 -14.49
N SER A 8 0.42 -6.95 -15.43
CA SER A 8 0.92 -6.34 -16.66
C SER A 8 1.97 -5.27 -16.38
N LYS A 9 3.11 -5.36 -17.06
CA LYS A 9 4.22 -4.38 -16.96
C LYS A 9 4.30 -3.44 -18.15
N ASP A 10 3.57 -3.72 -19.23
CA ASP A 10 3.58 -2.88 -20.44
C ASP A 10 2.66 -1.68 -20.26
N ALA A 11 3.18 -0.48 -20.48
CA ALA A 11 2.41 0.76 -20.43
C ALA A 11 1.47 0.96 -21.63
N ASN A 12 1.62 0.16 -22.70
CA ASN A 12 0.78 0.22 -23.90
C ASN A 12 -0.37 -0.80 -23.89
N GLY A 13 -0.50 -1.57 -22.80
CA GLY A 13 -1.51 -2.62 -22.63
C GLY A 13 -1.08 -3.97 -23.22
N ASP A 14 -1.64 -5.06 -22.70
CA ASP A 14 -1.38 -6.42 -23.18
C ASP A 14 -2.43 -6.90 -24.19
N VAL A 15 -3.64 -6.34 -24.12
CA VAL A 15 -4.78 -6.73 -24.96
C VAL A 15 -5.28 -5.49 -25.68
N GLY A 16 -5.12 -5.42 -27.01
CA GLY A 16 -5.35 -4.20 -27.79
C GLY A 16 -4.18 -3.23 -27.69
N ARG A 17 -4.37 -1.98 -28.14
CA ARG A 17 -3.35 -0.92 -28.08
C ARG A 17 -3.86 0.29 -27.33
N VAL A 18 -3.10 0.71 -26.33
CA VAL A 18 -3.32 1.97 -25.61
C VAL A 18 -2.33 3.01 -26.10
N ARG A 19 -2.85 4.13 -26.60
CA ARG A 19 -2.04 5.25 -27.11
C ARG A 19 -2.43 6.54 -26.40
N VAL A 20 -1.45 7.40 -26.16
CA VAL A 20 -1.67 8.74 -25.62
C VAL A 20 -1.57 9.74 -26.76
N VAL A 21 -2.62 10.53 -26.96
CA VAL A 21 -2.61 11.66 -27.89
C VAL A 21 -2.54 12.95 -27.09
N VAL A 22 -1.63 13.83 -27.47
CA VAL A 22 -1.50 15.16 -26.87
C VAL A 22 -2.26 16.13 -27.76
N SER A 23 -3.31 16.76 -27.22
CA SER A 23 -4.07 17.79 -27.91
C SER A 23 -3.39 19.14 -27.69
N GLU A 24 -2.67 19.61 -28.70
CA GLU A 24 -1.96 20.90 -28.66
C GLU A 24 -2.92 22.11 -28.60
N ASN A 25 -4.20 21.89 -28.94
CA ASN A 25 -5.22 22.94 -29.09
C ASN A 25 -5.94 23.32 -27.79
N SER A 26 -5.68 22.62 -26.68
CA SER A 26 -6.34 22.87 -25.40
C SER A 26 -5.34 22.75 -24.26
N PRO A 27 -5.06 23.83 -23.51
CA PRO A 27 -4.19 23.73 -22.36
C PRO A 27 -4.82 22.85 -21.28
N ALA A 28 -4.06 21.90 -20.74
CA ALA A 28 -4.54 21.16 -19.59
C ALA A 28 -4.67 22.14 -18.42
N SER A 29 -5.84 22.16 -17.79
CA SER A 29 -6.03 22.99 -16.62
C SER A 29 -5.17 22.46 -15.48
N ASN A 30 -4.34 23.32 -14.87
CA ASN A 30 -3.62 23.01 -13.62
C ASN A 30 -4.56 22.44 -12.54
N GLN A 31 -5.84 22.81 -12.58
CA GLN A 31 -6.88 22.23 -11.73
C GLN A 31 -7.03 20.71 -11.94
N THR A 32 -6.97 20.22 -13.17
CA THR A 32 -7.10 18.76 -13.46
C THR A 32 -5.93 17.99 -12.87
N LEU A 33 -4.72 18.56 -12.89
CA LEU A 33 -3.54 17.95 -12.26
C LEU A 33 -3.69 17.88 -10.74
N LEU A 34 -4.08 19.00 -10.10
CA LEU A 34 -4.29 19.03 -8.64
C LEU A 34 -5.37 18.02 -8.22
N LEU A 35 -6.46 17.94 -8.97
CA LEU A 35 -7.53 16.96 -8.75
C LEU A 35 -7.03 15.52 -8.96
N ALA A 36 -6.19 15.27 -9.96
CA ALA A 36 -5.59 13.96 -10.19
C ALA A 36 -4.64 13.56 -9.05
N GLN A 37 -3.81 14.49 -8.56
CA GLN A 37 -2.96 14.26 -7.38
C GLN A 37 -3.80 13.92 -6.15
N GLN A 38 -4.90 14.63 -5.93
CA GLN A 38 -5.81 14.38 -4.80
C GLN A 38 -6.38 12.95 -4.83
N VAL A 39 -6.73 12.45 -6.02
CA VAL A 39 -7.31 11.10 -6.19
C VAL A 39 -6.25 10.00 -6.12
N PHE A 40 -5.12 10.16 -6.82
CA PHE A 40 -4.16 9.09 -7.05
C PHE A 40 -3.01 9.00 -6.05
N LEU A 41 -2.71 10.08 -5.32
CA LEU A 41 -1.53 10.15 -4.43
C LEU A 41 -1.97 10.31 -2.98
N LEU A 42 -1.38 9.54 -2.06
CA LEU A 42 -1.53 9.72 -0.61
C LEU A 42 -0.87 11.02 -0.13
N GLU A 43 -1.24 11.52 1.05
CA GLU A 43 -0.70 12.78 1.58
C GLU A 43 0.83 12.74 1.77
N ASN A 44 1.36 11.60 2.21
CA ASN A 44 2.81 11.37 2.31
C ASN A 44 3.53 11.29 0.95
N GLN A 45 2.79 11.17 -0.15
CA GLN A 45 3.32 11.20 -1.53
C GLN A 45 3.32 12.62 -2.12
N LEU A 46 2.79 13.63 -1.41
CA LEU A 46 2.60 15.00 -1.89
C LEU A 46 3.74 15.98 -1.50
N SER A 47 4.90 15.53 -1.01
CA SER A 47 6.06 16.39 -0.65
C SER A 47 7.27 16.10 -1.57
N GLU A 48 8.08 17.03 -2.05
CA GLU A 48 8.21 18.49 -1.87
C GLU A 48 7.66 19.26 -3.09
N GLU A 49 7.31 20.55 -2.93
CA GLU A 49 6.94 21.42 -4.04
C GLU A 49 7.92 21.23 -5.21
N PRO A 50 7.45 21.00 -6.45
CA PRO A 50 8.35 21.12 -7.58
C PRO A 50 8.86 22.55 -7.55
N SER A 51 10.17 22.74 -7.40
CA SER A 51 10.81 24.02 -7.61
C SER A 51 10.25 24.59 -8.91
N ILE A 52 9.46 25.66 -8.81
CA ILE A 52 8.72 26.26 -9.93
C ILE A 52 9.67 26.78 -11.03
N GLY A 53 10.99 26.71 -10.81
CA GLY A 53 12.00 26.89 -11.86
C GLY A 53 12.17 25.63 -12.72
N GLU A 54 11.78 25.74 -13.99
CA GLU A 54 12.20 24.93 -15.16
C GLU A 54 11.24 23.87 -15.72
N GLN A 55 10.17 23.44 -15.04
CA GLN A 55 9.18 22.47 -15.62
C GLN A 55 7.87 23.10 -16.14
N GLY A 56 7.81 24.43 -16.27
CA GLY A 56 6.59 25.18 -16.64
C GLY A 56 6.03 24.94 -18.06
N SER A 57 6.60 24.04 -18.87
CA SER A 57 6.16 23.80 -20.26
C SER A 57 5.49 22.43 -20.50
N ALA A 58 5.62 21.46 -19.59
CA ALA A 58 5.22 20.06 -19.86
C ALA A 58 3.73 19.72 -19.56
N PHE A 59 3.02 20.62 -18.88
CA PHE A 59 1.60 20.46 -18.52
C PHE A 59 0.64 21.24 -19.41
N ASN A 60 1.12 21.87 -20.48
CA ASN A 60 0.34 22.80 -21.27
C ASN A 60 -0.63 22.14 -22.27
N PHE A 61 -0.84 20.83 -22.24
CA PHE A 61 -1.67 20.15 -23.25
C PHE A 61 -2.54 19.05 -22.68
N ASN A 62 -3.82 19.09 -23.03
CA ASN A 62 -4.79 18.08 -22.64
C ASN A 62 -4.45 16.76 -23.34
N ARG A 63 -4.36 15.67 -22.58
CA ARG A 63 -4.02 14.34 -23.12
C ARG A 63 -5.28 13.48 -23.25
N GLU A 64 -5.39 12.75 -24.34
CA GLU A 64 -6.45 11.78 -24.61
C GLU A 64 -5.87 10.37 -24.64
N LEU A 65 -6.58 9.43 -24.02
CA LEU A 65 -6.32 8.01 -24.11
C LEU A 65 -7.13 7.43 -25.27
N ILE A 66 -6.43 6.86 -26.26
CA ILE A 66 -7.05 6.09 -27.33
C ILE A 66 -6.88 4.61 -27.00
N LEU A 67 -8.01 3.93 -26.91
CA LEU A 67 -8.11 2.51 -26.65
C LEU A 67 -8.58 1.81 -27.93
N SER A 68 -7.67 1.11 -28.59
CA SER A 68 -7.95 0.40 -29.85
C SER A 68 -8.04 -1.10 -29.59
N GLU A 69 -9.13 -1.73 -30.04
CA GLU A 69 -9.23 -3.21 -30.14
C GLU A 69 -9.02 -3.62 -31.60
N ASP A 70 -8.45 -4.81 -31.83
CA ASP A 70 -8.25 -5.33 -33.18
C ASP A 70 -9.63 -5.53 -33.85
N ASN A 71 -9.93 -4.67 -34.83
CA ASN A 71 -11.18 -4.60 -35.62
C ASN A 71 -12.38 -3.83 -35.02
N ALA A 72 -12.19 -2.93 -34.05
CA ALA A 72 -13.25 -2.06 -33.51
C ALA A 72 -12.94 -0.56 -33.64
N GLU A 73 -13.95 0.29 -33.44
CA GLU A 73 -13.76 1.75 -33.38
C GLU A 73 -12.91 2.17 -32.17
N ASP A 74 -12.08 3.20 -32.35
CA ASP A 74 -11.19 3.74 -31.33
C ASP A 74 -12.00 4.42 -30.22
N ASN A 75 -11.99 3.83 -29.01
CA ASN A 75 -12.59 4.43 -27.83
C ASN A 75 -11.67 5.53 -27.28
N ARG A 76 -12.17 6.76 -27.23
CA ARG A 76 -11.42 7.91 -26.69
C ARG A 76 -11.88 8.25 -25.29
N LEU A 77 -10.94 8.39 -24.36
CA LEU A 77 -11.18 8.83 -22.99
C LEU A 77 -10.28 10.03 -22.69
N THR A 78 -10.87 11.17 -22.35
CA THR A 78 -10.05 12.32 -21.95
C THR A 78 -9.56 12.15 -20.52
N VAL A 79 -8.37 12.67 -20.22
CA VAL A 79 -7.81 12.62 -18.87
C VAL A 79 -8.70 13.35 -17.87
N GLN A 80 -9.35 14.43 -18.28
CA GLN A 80 -10.35 15.13 -17.46
C GLN A 80 -11.54 14.24 -17.10
N GLN A 81 -12.10 13.50 -18.06
CA GLN A 81 -13.21 12.57 -17.80
C GLN A 81 -12.82 11.49 -16.79
N LEU A 82 -11.59 10.97 -16.88
CA LEU A 82 -11.06 9.99 -15.93
C LEU A 82 -11.02 10.56 -14.50
N VAL A 83 -10.45 11.75 -14.33
CA VAL A 83 -10.34 12.40 -13.01
C VAL A 83 -11.72 12.73 -12.44
N VAL A 84 -12.62 13.29 -13.25
CA VAL A 84 -14.00 13.60 -12.83
C VAL A 84 -14.72 12.32 -12.43
N SER A 85 -14.60 11.23 -13.19
CA SER A 85 -15.23 9.95 -12.86
C SER A 85 -14.76 9.39 -11.52
N LEU A 86 -13.45 9.46 -11.23
CA LEU A 86 -12.90 8.99 -9.96
C LEU A 86 -13.29 9.88 -8.77
N LEU A 87 -13.40 11.19 -8.98
CA LEU A 87 -13.94 12.12 -7.97
C LEU A 87 -15.42 11.87 -7.70
N SER A 88 -16.23 11.67 -8.74
CA SER A 88 -17.63 11.29 -8.58
C SER A 88 -17.77 9.98 -7.81
N HIS A 89 -16.90 9.01 -8.08
CA HIS A 89 -16.84 7.77 -7.31
C HIS A 89 -16.53 8.01 -5.83
N GLN A 90 -15.58 8.90 -5.50
CA GLN A 90 -15.30 9.28 -4.11
C GLN A 90 -16.50 9.94 -3.43
N LEU A 91 -17.24 10.82 -4.11
CA LEU A 91 -18.46 11.44 -3.58
C LEU A 91 -19.58 10.41 -3.35
N ILE A 92 -19.72 9.43 -4.25
CA ILE A 92 -20.68 8.33 -4.07
C ILE A 92 -20.32 7.51 -2.82
N LEU A 93 -19.04 7.20 -2.61
CA LEU A 93 -18.60 6.51 -1.39
C LEU A 93 -18.96 7.32 -0.14
N GLN A 94 -18.74 8.64 -0.15
CA GLN A 94 -19.12 9.51 0.96
C GLN A 94 -20.63 9.48 1.22
N LEU A 95 -21.45 9.55 0.17
CA LEU A 95 -22.90 9.46 0.28
C LEU A 95 -23.36 8.11 0.86
N ILE A 96 -22.76 7.00 0.41
CA ILE A 96 -22.99 5.68 1.00
C ILE A 96 -22.62 5.69 2.49
N GLY A 97 -21.50 6.34 2.85
CA GLY A 97 -21.07 6.52 4.23
C GLY A 97 -22.10 7.26 5.09
N CYS A 98 -22.66 8.37 4.60
CA CYS A 98 -23.74 9.11 5.26
C CYS A 98 -24.99 8.27 5.50
N LEU A 99 -25.30 7.32 4.61
CA LEU A 99 -26.45 6.42 4.76
C LEU A 99 -26.19 5.31 5.78
N LEU A 100 -24.99 4.75 5.78
CA LEU A 100 -24.67 3.53 6.53
C LEU A 100 -24.09 3.78 7.92
N LEU A 101 -23.35 4.87 8.15
CA LEU A 101 -22.71 5.14 9.43
C LEU A 101 -23.57 6.06 10.30
N GLN A 102 -23.67 5.76 11.60
CA GLN A 102 -24.37 6.56 12.58
C GLN A 102 -23.46 6.81 13.79
N ASN A 103 -23.19 8.08 14.13
CA ASN A 103 -22.48 8.49 15.35
C ASN A 103 -21.23 7.66 15.68
N VAL A 104 -20.41 7.42 14.67
CA VAL A 104 -19.12 6.76 14.83
C VAL A 104 -18.15 7.82 15.35
N HIS A 105 -18.18 8.10 16.66
CA HIS A 105 -17.10 8.78 17.38
C HIS A 105 -15.94 7.79 17.57
N LEU A 106 -15.47 7.20 16.49
CA LEU A 106 -14.40 6.23 16.53
C LEU A 106 -13.12 6.91 16.06
N PRO A 107 -12.00 6.71 16.76
CA PRO A 107 -10.71 7.22 16.33
C PRO A 107 -10.26 6.38 15.12
N VAL A 108 -10.72 6.79 13.95
CA VAL A 108 -10.26 6.24 12.68
C VAL A 108 -8.94 6.91 12.33
N VAL A 109 -8.03 6.13 11.77
CA VAL A 109 -6.66 6.57 11.47
C VAL A 109 -6.65 7.57 10.30
N GLU A 110 -5.82 8.61 10.46
CA GLU A 110 -5.30 9.60 9.50
C GLU A 110 -6.09 9.84 8.20
N SER A 111 -6.09 8.91 7.23
CA SER A 111 -6.54 9.21 5.87
C SER A 111 -8.07 9.12 5.68
N ALA A 112 -8.73 8.22 6.42
CA ALA A 112 -10.19 8.14 6.43
C ALA A 112 -10.84 9.10 7.46
N GLU A 113 -10.07 9.59 8.44
CA GLU A 113 -10.55 10.44 9.52
C GLU A 113 -11.17 11.75 9.01
N ILE A 114 -10.49 12.46 8.10
CA ILE A 114 -10.99 13.73 7.55
C ILE A 114 -12.34 13.55 6.85
N ILE A 115 -12.50 12.44 6.12
CA ILE A 115 -13.72 12.15 5.38
C ILE A 115 -14.84 11.71 6.33
N LEU A 116 -14.53 10.91 7.33
CA LEU A 116 -15.49 10.49 8.34
C LEU A 116 -15.95 11.64 9.25
N ASN A 117 -15.05 12.56 9.60
CA ASN A 117 -15.40 13.78 10.32
C ASN A 117 -16.36 14.63 9.49
N LYS A 118 -16.13 14.77 8.19
CA LYS A 118 -17.10 15.44 7.29
C LYS A 118 -18.46 14.74 7.24
N ILE A 119 -18.48 13.41 7.26
CA ILE A 119 -19.72 12.62 7.30
C ILE A 119 -20.46 12.87 8.64
N ASN A 120 -19.74 12.86 9.76
CA ASN A 120 -20.29 13.12 11.09
C ASN A 120 -20.77 14.58 11.27
N ASP A 121 -20.00 15.55 10.80
CA ASP A 121 -20.32 16.99 10.89
C ASP A 121 -21.52 17.37 10.00
N SER A 122 -21.72 16.65 8.89
CA SER A 122 -22.86 16.86 7.99
C SER A 122 -24.19 16.37 8.58
N SER A 123 -24.18 15.59 9.67
CA SER A 123 -25.39 15.14 10.35
C SER A 123 -25.80 16.13 11.45
N GLU A 124 -26.39 17.26 11.07
CA GLU A 124 -27.03 18.18 12.05
C GLU A 124 -28.20 17.52 12.80
N ASP A 125 -28.75 16.44 12.23
CA ASP A 125 -29.68 15.55 12.89
C ASP A 125 -28.99 14.22 13.25
N LYS A 126 -29.30 13.69 14.43
CA LYS A 126 -29.02 12.30 14.87
C LYS A 126 -29.81 11.28 14.01
N ASN A 127 -29.82 11.44 12.70
CA ASN A 127 -30.62 10.69 11.78
C ASN A 127 -30.04 9.28 11.68
N LYS A 128 -30.76 8.34 12.30
CA LYS A 128 -30.44 6.92 12.23
C LYS A 128 -30.81 6.35 10.86
N TYR A 129 -30.11 6.75 9.79
CA TYR A 129 -30.43 6.32 8.43
C TYR A 129 -30.31 4.81 8.25
N LEU A 130 -29.24 4.17 8.75
CA LEU A 130 -29.10 2.71 8.75
C LEU A 130 -30.32 1.97 9.32
N SER A 131 -31.01 2.52 10.34
CA SER A 131 -32.20 1.88 10.92
C SER A 131 -33.45 1.97 10.04
N LYS A 132 -33.44 2.86 9.04
CA LYS A 132 -34.51 3.06 8.06
C LYS A 132 -34.29 2.26 6.77
N LEU A 133 -33.10 1.68 6.58
CA LEU A 133 -32.75 0.90 5.40
C LEU A 133 -33.23 -0.55 5.55
N SER A 134 -33.72 -1.13 4.45
CA SER A 134 -34.03 -2.55 4.42
C SER A 134 -32.75 -3.40 4.37
N LYS A 135 -32.87 -4.70 4.67
CA LYS A 135 -31.74 -5.65 4.52
C LYS A 135 -31.23 -5.72 3.08
N GLU A 136 -32.12 -5.56 2.10
CA GLU A 136 -31.78 -5.55 0.67
C GLU A 136 -31.01 -4.29 0.28
N ASP A 137 -31.39 -3.12 0.81
CA ASP A 137 -30.67 -1.87 0.59
C ASP A 137 -29.25 -1.95 1.15
N ILE A 138 -29.09 -2.44 2.39
CA ILE A 138 -27.78 -2.62 3.03
C ILE A 138 -26.91 -3.58 2.20
N THR A 139 -27.49 -4.69 1.72
CA THR A 139 -26.79 -5.66 0.88
C THR A 139 -26.33 -5.04 -0.45
N THR A 140 -27.18 -4.23 -1.07
CA THR A 140 -26.85 -3.51 -2.31
C THR A 140 -25.73 -2.51 -2.08
N LEU A 141 -25.79 -1.72 -1.00
CA LEU A 141 -24.73 -0.78 -0.63
C LEU A 141 -23.41 -1.51 -0.33
N PHE A 142 -23.45 -2.67 0.32
CA PHE A 142 -22.27 -3.52 0.51
C PHE A 142 -21.68 -4.02 -0.82
N HIS A 143 -22.51 -4.41 -1.79
CA HIS A 143 -22.00 -4.74 -3.14
C HIS A 143 -21.34 -3.55 -3.82
N CYS A 144 -21.86 -2.33 -3.67
CA CYS A 144 -21.21 -1.13 -4.19
C CYS A 144 -19.84 -0.87 -3.55
N LEU A 145 -19.72 -1.05 -2.22
CA LEU A 145 -18.45 -0.94 -1.50
C LEU A 145 -17.47 -2.04 -1.93
N ASP A 146 -17.92 -3.29 -2.06
CA ASP A 146 -17.10 -4.40 -2.52
C ASP A 146 -16.60 -4.18 -3.96
N ALA A 147 -17.46 -3.69 -4.85
CA ALA A 147 -17.07 -3.31 -6.21
C ALA A 147 -16.00 -2.21 -6.21
N SER A 148 -16.13 -1.22 -5.32
CA SER A 148 -15.16 -0.13 -5.19
C SER A 148 -13.80 -0.63 -4.73
N ILE A 149 -13.76 -1.50 -3.69
CA ILE A 149 -12.53 -2.15 -3.22
C ILE A 149 -11.89 -2.97 -4.35
N GLN A 150 -12.69 -3.73 -5.09
CA GLN A 150 -12.21 -4.55 -6.21
C GLN A 150 -11.60 -3.68 -7.32
N VAL A 151 -12.27 -2.59 -7.71
CA VAL A 151 -11.77 -1.68 -8.75
C VAL A 151 -10.42 -1.09 -8.36
N SER A 152 -10.28 -0.60 -7.13
CA SER A 152 -9.01 -0.05 -6.64
C SER A 152 -7.91 -1.11 -6.58
N ARG A 153 -8.20 -2.32 -6.07
CA ARG A 153 -7.24 -3.42 -6.04
C ARG A 153 -6.79 -3.86 -7.42
N HIS A 154 -7.72 -3.89 -8.38
CA HIS A 154 -7.42 -4.23 -9.75
C HIS A 154 -6.56 -3.16 -10.43
N PHE A 155 -6.76 -1.88 -10.15
CA PHE A 155 -5.84 -0.84 -10.60
C PHE A 155 -4.44 -1.06 -10.01
N ASP A 156 -4.35 -1.29 -8.70
CA ASP A 156 -3.09 -1.44 -7.98
C ASP A 156 -2.33 -2.74 -8.28
N SER A 157 -2.98 -3.73 -8.89
CA SER A 157 -2.35 -4.96 -9.37
C SER A 157 -1.82 -4.86 -10.80
N ARG A 158 -1.79 -3.66 -11.42
CA ARG A 158 -1.40 -3.50 -12.83
C ARG A 158 -0.32 -2.42 -12.98
N PRO A 159 0.96 -2.76 -12.82
CA PRO A 159 2.04 -1.78 -12.84
C PRO A 159 2.14 -1.01 -14.17
N GLY A 160 1.88 -1.62 -15.32
CA GLY A 160 1.87 -0.97 -16.64
C GLY A 160 0.84 0.15 -16.73
N LEU A 161 -0.37 -0.07 -16.21
CA LEU A 161 -1.39 0.98 -16.12
C LEU A 161 -0.95 2.11 -15.18
N LYS A 162 -0.28 1.79 -14.07
CA LYS A 162 0.24 2.78 -13.12
C LYS A 162 1.34 3.63 -13.76
N LEU A 163 2.23 3.01 -14.54
CA LEU A 163 3.26 3.70 -15.33
C LEU A 163 2.65 4.62 -16.40
N LEU A 164 1.60 4.16 -17.09
CA LEU A 164 0.87 4.99 -18.03
C LEU A 164 0.28 6.23 -17.34
N ILE A 165 -0.45 6.05 -16.22
CA ILE A 165 -1.03 7.17 -15.48
C ILE A 165 0.07 8.09 -14.93
N GLN A 166 1.15 7.53 -14.41
CA GLN A 166 2.30 8.30 -13.92
C GLN A 166 2.88 9.19 -15.03
N SER A 167 3.06 8.66 -16.24
CA SER A 167 3.61 9.42 -17.37
C SER A 167 2.62 10.43 -17.95
N ILE A 168 1.32 10.18 -17.88
CA ILE A 168 0.27 11.12 -18.32
C ILE A 168 0.25 12.38 -17.45
N PHE A 169 0.35 12.20 -16.13
CA PHE A 169 0.29 13.31 -15.17
C PHE A 169 1.67 13.75 -14.67
N ASN A 170 2.75 13.16 -15.17
CA ASN A 170 4.13 13.36 -14.70
C ASN A 170 4.23 13.29 -13.15
N PHE A 171 3.60 12.30 -12.52
CA PHE A 171 3.66 12.19 -11.06
C PHE A 171 5.07 11.83 -10.59
N PRO A 172 5.55 12.44 -9.48
CA PRO A 172 6.87 12.14 -8.93
C PRO A 172 6.94 10.72 -8.33
N THR A 173 5.80 10.17 -7.94
CA THR A 173 5.67 8.83 -7.35
C THR A 173 4.57 8.03 -8.04
N THR A 174 4.52 6.74 -7.72
CA THR A 174 3.57 5.81 -8.33
C THR A 174 2.13 6.14 -7.90
N PRO A 175 1.21 6.38 -8.87
CA PRO A 175 -0.20 6.60 -8.58
C PRO A 175 -0.85 5.31 -8.08
N ASN A 176 -1.82 5.41 -7.18
CA ASN A 176 -2.57 4.28 -6.63
C ASN A 176 -4.04 4.67 -6.41
N LEU A 177 -4.90 3.70 -6.10
CA LEU A 177 -6.28 3.97 -5.68
C LEU A 177 -6.50 3.53 -4.22
N CYS A 178 -5.44 3.55 -3.41
CA CYS A 178 -5.50 3.10 -2.03
C CYS A 178 -6.48 3.93 -1.19
N LYS A 179 -6.61 5.24 -1.43
CA LYS A 179 -7.61 6.09 -0.73
C LYS A 179 -9.04 5.56 -0.90
N GLN A 180 -9.42 5.22 -2.14
CA GLN A 180 -10.75 4.69 -2.44
C GLN A 180 -10.95 3.32 -1.82
N ALA A 181 -9.92 2.46 -1.89
CA ALA A 181 -9.96 1.14 -1.27
C ALA A 181 -10.14 1.24 0.25
N VAL A 182 -9.34 2.08 0.91
CA VAL A 182 -9.38 2.31 2.37
C VAL A 182 -10.73 2.87 2.74
N LEU A 183 -11.21 3.94 2.09
CA LEU A 183 -12.51 4.52 2.39
C LEU A 183 -13.64 3.48 2.25
N ALA A 184 -13.71 2.75 1.13
CA ALA A 184 -14.77 1.76 0.91
C ALA A 184 -14.71 0.63 1.94
N TRP A 185 -13.51 0.16 2.30
CA TRP A 185 -13.31 -0.82 3.36
C TRP A 185 -13.74 -0.29 4.74
N THR A 186 -13.36 0.95 5.06
CA THR A 186 -13.72 1.60 6.33
C THR A 186 -15.23 1.70 6.49
N LEU A 187 -15.93 2.21 5.47
CA LEU A 187 -17.39 2.29 5.50
C LEU A 187 -18.01 0.91 5.72
N ARG A 188 -17.58 -0.08 4.93
CA ARG A 188 -18.11 -1.44 5.00
C ARG A 188 -17.89 -2.10 6.37
N SER A 189 -16.64 -2.05 6.85
CA SER A 189 -16.23 -2.71 8.09
C SER A 189 -16.88 -2.07 9.31
N LEU A 190 -16.98 -0.75 9.37
CA LEU A 190 -17.64 -0.03 10.45
C LEU A 190 -19.15 -0.27 10.47
N THR A 191 -19.81 -0.30 9.31
CA THR A 191 -21.24 -0.65 9.26
C THR A 191 -21.48 -2.08 9.74
N MET A 192 -20.67 -3.04 9.29
CA MET A 192 -20.78 -4.42 9.76
C MET A 192 -20.51 -4.53 11.26
N TYR A 193 -19.52 -3.80 11.77
CA TYR A 193 -19.25 -3.71 13.19
C TYR A 193 -20.46 -3.18 13.96
N GLU A 194 -21.10 -2.10 13.50
CA GLU A 194 -22.28 -1.54 14.17
C GLU A 194 -23.47 -2.50 14.18
N LEU A 195 -23.68 -3.24 13.08
CA LEU A 195 -24.71 -4.28 13.00
C LEU A 195 -24.46 -5.41 14.02
N VAL A 196 -23.20 -5.84 14.17
CA VAL A 196 -22.82 -6.86 15.15
C VAL A 196 -22.88 -6.31 16.59
N ARG A 197 -22.42 -5.08 16.81
CA ARG A 197 -22.46 -4.40 18.11
C ARG A 197 -23.90 -4.22 18.60
N SER A 198 -24.82 -3.92 17.69
CA SER A 198 -26.25 -3.78 17.98
C SER A 198 -27.00 -5.12 18.08
N SER A 199 -26.34 -6.25 17.83
CA SER A 199 -26.97 -7.57 17.92
C SER A 199 -27.19 -8.00 19.38
N PHE A 200 -28.18 -8.87 19.59
CA PHE A 200 -28.52 -9.45 20.89
C PHE A 200 -27.67 -10.67 21.29
N LEU A 201 -26.67 -11.02 20.47
CA LEU A 201 -25.79 -12.15 20.73
C LEU A 201 -24.92 -11.88 21.98
N ASP A 202 -24.78 -12.89 22.83
CA ASP A 202 -23.93 -12.84 24.02
C ASP A 202 -22.49 -13.33 23.72
N GLU A 203 -21.59 -13.16 24.69
CA GLU A 203 -20.17 -13.57 24.57
C GLU A 203 -20.03 -15.06 24.23
N LYS A 204 -20.90 -15.92 24.81
CA LYS A 204 -20.86 -17.37 24.61
C LYS A 204 -21.31 -17.75 23.21
N ALA A 205 -22.44 -17.22 22.73
CA ALA A 205 -22.91 -17.45 21.37
C ALA A 205 -21.87 -17.01 20.34
N ILE A 206 -21.28 -15.82 20.50
CA ILE A 206 -20.22 -15.35 19.60
C ILE A 206 -19.01 -16.29 19.65
N SER A 207 -18.58 -16.73 20.83
CA SER A 207 -17.46 -17.67 20.98
C SER A 207 -17.75 -19.03 20.33
N ASP A 208 -18.95 -19.57 20.54
CA ASP A 208 -19.39 -20.83 19.96
C ASP A 208 -19.48 -20.74 18.43
N LEU A 209 -19.87 -19.58 17.88
CA LEU A 209 -19.85 -19.32 16.43
C LEU A 209 -18.45 -19.23 15.85
N MET A 210 -17.48 -18.71 16.59
CA MET A 210 -16.09 -18.67 16.14
C MET A 210 -15.42 -20.05 16.19
N ILE A 211 -15.93 -20.96 17.02
CA ILE A 211 -15.42 -22.34 17.18
C ILE A 211 -16.14 -23.31 16.23
N SER A 212 -17.45 -23.15 16.04
CA SER A 212 -18.26 -24.06 15.24
C SER A 212 -18.18 -23.72 13.74
N ASP A 213 -18.02 -24.75 12.91
CA ASP A 213 -18.05 -24.59 11.44
C ASP A 213 -19.48 -24.59 10.87
N LYS A 214 -20.49 -24.59 11.75
CA LYS A 214 -21.90 -24.65 11.38
C LYS A 214 -22.42 -23.23 11.13
N ARG A 215 -22.84 -22.97 9.90
CA ARG A 215 -23.33 -21.66 9.46
C ARG A 215 -24.85 -21.60 9.60
N GLN A 216 -25.35 -20.65 10.39
CA GLN A 216 -26.76 -20.25 10.37
C GLN A 216 -26.90 -18.88 9.70
N GLU A 217 -28.07 -18.59 9.12
CA GLU A 217 -28.32 -17.32 8.43
C GLU A 217 -28.31 -16.11 9.39
N GLU A 218 -28.71 -16.31 10.65
CA GLU A 218 -28.80 -15.25 11.66
C GLU A 218 -27.41 -14.76 12.13
N ASP A 219 -26.38 -15.59 11.94
CA ASP A 219 -25.01 -15.34 12.40
C ASP A 219 -24.06 -14.84 11.30
N PHE A 220 -24.60 -14.64 10.09
CA PHE A 220 -23.83 -14.32 8.90
C PHE A 220 -22.97 -13.06 9.08
N ALA A 221 -23.49 -12.03 9.77
CA ALA A 221 -22.78 -10.77 9.97
C ALA A 221 -21.51 -10.93 10.85
N VAL A 222 -21.58 -11.73 11.92
CA VAL A 222 -20.45 -11.98 12.83
C VAL A 222 -19.34 -12.71 12.09
N TRP A 223 -19.69 -13.78 11.39
CA TRP A 223 -18.75 -14.58 10.61
C TRP A 223 -18.13 -13.77 9.48
N GLN A 224 -18.94 -12.99 8.76
CA GLN A 224 -18.48 -12.15 7.67
C GLN A 224 -17.52 -11.06 8.19
N LEU A 225 -17.80 -10.45 9.34
CA LEU A 225 -16.93 -9.45 9.96
C LEU A 225 -15.56 -10.03 10.31
N SER A 226 -15.55 -11.17 11.02
CA SER A 226 -14.31 -11.86 11.39
C SER A 226 -13.48 -12.23 10.16
N ASN A 227 -14.11 -12.81 9.14
CA ASN A 227 -13.40 -13.29 7.95
C ASN A 227 -12.94 -12.19 7.00
N CYS A 228 -13.74 -11.15 6.82
CA CYS A 228 -13.31 -10.00 6.04
C CYS A 228 -12.08 -9.35 6.70
N HIS A 229 -12.12 -9.15 8.03
CA HIS A 229 -10.98 -8.63 8.77
C HIS A 229 -9.76 -9.56 8.70
N ALA A 230 -9.96 -10.87 8.83
CA ALA A 230 -8.91 -11.88 8.68
C ALA A 230 -8.21 -11.79 7.33
N LYS A 231 -8.98 -11.62 6.24
CA LYS A 231 -8.42 -11.48 4.88
C LYS A 231 -7.53 -10.26 4.73
N VAL A 232 -7.94 -9.12 5.29
CA VAL A 232 -7.16 -7.87 5.27
C VAL A 232 -5.85 -8.05 6.03
N CYS A 233 -5.92 -8.58 7.26
CA CYS A 233 -4.75 -8.83 8.09
C CYS A 233 -3.78 -9.83 7.45
N ALA A 234 -4.29 -10.92 6.86
CA ALA A 234 -3.49 -11.92 6.17
C ALA A 234 -2.80 -11.33 4.92
N PHE A 235 -3.49 -10.45 4.19
CA PHE A 235 -2.93 -9.78 3.02
C PHE A 235 -1.80 -8.83 3.41
N LEU A 236 -1.99 -8.02 4.46
CA LEU A 236 -0.93 -7.16 5.01
C LEU A 236 0.33 -7.97 5.33
N CYS A 237 0.19 -9.02 6.17
CA CYS A 237 1.32 -9.84 6.59
C CYS A 237 2.03 -10.51 5.40
N LYS A 238 1.25 -11.00 4.41
CA LYS A 238 1.81 -11.59 3.18
C LYS A 238 2.60 -10.56 2.37
N MET A 239 2.07 -9.35 2.23
CA MET A 239 2.69 -8.28 1.45
C MET A 239 3.96 -7.76 2.12
N GLU A 240 3.93 -7.48 3.42
CA GLU A 240 5.12 -7.08 4.20
C GLU A 240 6.22 -8.14 4.10
N LYS A 241 5.87 -9.42 4.25
CA LYS A 241 6.83 -10.52 4.10
C LYS A 241 7.43 -10.57 2.69
N SER A 242 6.61 -10.41 1.65
CA SER A 242 7.08 -10.41 0.26
C SER A 242 8.06 -9.26 -0.01
N LEU A 243 7.73 -8.05 0.45
CA LEU A 243 8.58 -6.88 0.28
C LEU A 243 9.86 -6.98 1.10
N ALA A 244 9.79 -7.50 2.33
CA ALA A 244 10.97 -7.74 3.15
C ALA A 244 11.93 -8.74 2.49
N LEU A 245 11.42 -9.84 1.92
CA LEU A 245 12.24 -10.80 1.17
C LEU A 245 12.93 -10.15 -0.04
N GLU A 246 12.22 -9.28 -0.77
CA GLU A 246 12.80 -8.55 -1.89
C GLU A 246 13.89 -7.56 -1.43
N LYS A 247 13.62 -6.78 -0.37
CA LYS A 247 14.57 -5.83 0.25
C LYS A 247 15.81 -6.53 0.76
N ILE A 248 15.68 -7.64 1.50
CA ILE A 248 16.80 -8.45 1.98
C ILE A 248 17.59 -9.01 0.79
N GLY A 249 16.92 -9.50 -0.26
CA GLY A 249 17.58 -9.96 -1.47
C GLY A 249 18.42 -8.87 -2.14
N ARG A 250 17.96 -7.61 -2.13
CA ARG A 250 18.75 -6.47 -2.61
C ARG A 250 19.92 -6.15 -1.73
N LEU A 251 19.70 -6.03 -0.42
CA LEU A 251 20.77 -5.74 0.53
C LEU A 251 21.85 -6.82 0.46
N THR A 252 21.47 -8.10 0.33
CA THR A 252 22.42 -9.22 0.18
C THR A 252 23.22 -9.14 -1.12
N ARG A 253 22.60 -8.76 -2.24
CA ARG A 253 23.30 -8.58 -3.53
C ARG A 253 24.18 -7.32 -3.56
N ALA A 254 23.74 -6.25 -2.89
CA ALA A 254 24.50 -5.02 -2.74
C ALA A 254 25.62 -5.15 -1.71
N HIS A 255 25.48 -6.08 -0.76
CA HIS A 255 26.52 -6.46 0.18
C HIS A 255 27.62 -7.22 -0.58
N VAL A 256 28.52 -6.46 -1.17
CA VAL A 256 29.80 -6.97 -1.67
C VAL A 256 30.54 -7.51 -0.46
N VAL A 257 30.70 -8.83 -0.38
CA VAL A 257 31.67 -9.46 0.52
C VAL A 257 32.99 -8.72 0.27
N GLN A 258 33.54 -8.05 1.28
CA GLN A 258 34.85 -7.42 1.17
C GLN A 258 35.87 -8.52 0.85
N GLN A 259 36.14 -8.72 -0.43
CA GLN A 259 37.22 -9.58 -0.89
C GLN A 259 38.51 -8.81 -0.70
N PHE A 260 39.42 -9.41 0.05
CA PHE A 260 40.77 -8.90 0.21
C PHE A 260 41.68 -9.62 -0.79
N SER A 261 42.47 -8.84 -1.52
CA SER A 261 43.42 -9.32 -2.53
C SER A 261 44.84 -9.03 -2.06
N LEU A 262 45.75 -9.96 -2.31
CA LEU A 262 47.16 -9.80 -2.04
C LEU A 262 47.80 -9.07 -3.24
N VAL A 263 48.35 -7.87 -2.99
CA VAL A 263 49.07 -7.06 -3.99
C VAL A 263 50.55 -7.02 -3.59
N LEU A 264 51.47 -7.09 -4.55
CA LEU A 264 52.90 -7.00 -4.27
C LEU A 264 53.20 -5.64 -3.60
N ASP A 265 53.96 -5.66 -2.51
CA ASP A 265 54.34 -4.42 -1.83
C ASP A 265 55.66 -3.89 -2.42
N ASP A 266 55.55 -2.99 -3.39
CA ASP A 266 56.70 -2.37 -4.05
C ASP A 266 57.39 -1.29 -3.20
N THR A 267 56.89 -0.99 -1.99
CA THR A 267 57.45 0.05 -1.11
C THR A 267 58.56 -0.45 -0.18
N VAL A 268 58.75 -1.77 -0.10
CA VAL A 268 59.84 -2.37 0.66
C VAL A 268 61.03 -2.55 -0.28
N GLU A 269 61.88 -1.53 -0.36
CA GLU A 269 63.19 -1.64 -0.99
C GLU A 269 63.94 -2.84 -0.37
N GLU A 270 64.25 -3.81 -1.22
CA GLU A 270 65.16 -4.94 -0.95
C GLU A 270 64.78 -5.86 0.22
N ALA A 271 63.84 -6.79 -0.03
CA ALA A 271 63.76 -8.02 0.75
C ALA A 271 64.98 -8.91 0.42
N ILE A 272 66.00 -8.79 1.27
CA ILE A 272 67.07 -9.77 1.46
C ILE A 272 66.46 -11.17 1.43
N ASN A 273 66.93 -12.02 0.52
CA ASN A 273 66.48 -13.40 0.26
C ASN A 273 65.12 -13.57 -0.42
N SER A 274 64.98 -13.20 -1.70
CA SER A 274 64.09 -13.85 -2.70
C SER A 274 62.63 -14.18 -2.31
N GLU A 275 62.08 -13.57 -1.26
CA GLU A 275 60.70 -13.76 -0.82
C GLU A 275 59.88 -12.54 -1.18
N LYS A 276 58.86 -12.75 -2.00
CA LYS A 276 57.95 -11.68 -2.46
C LYS A 276 56.98 -11.35 -1.33
N LEU A 277 57.05 -10.13 -0.80
CA LEU A 277 56.12 -9.64 0.20
C LEU A 277 54.84 -9.13 -0.45
N TYR A 278 53.70 -9.54 0.10
CA TYR A 278 52.37 -9.16 -0.39
C TYR A 278 51.63 -8.40 0.71
N LYS A 279 51.03 -7.27 0.33
CA LYS A 279 50.11 -6.48 1.15
C LYS A 279 48.68 -6.94 0.93
N VAL A 280 47.92 -7.09 2.01
CA VAL A 280 46.48 -7.33 1.97
C VAL A 280 45.77 -6.01 1.65
N VAL A 281 45.01 -5.98 0.57
CA VAL A 281 44.37 -4.78 0.04
C VAL A 281 42.89 -5.05 -0.20
N SER A 282 42.02 -4.08 0.08
CA SER A 282 40.58 -4.22 -0.15
C SER A 282 40.24 -4.31 -1.65
N SER A 283 39.10 -4.92 -2.00
CA SER A 283 38.62 -4.99 -3.39
C SER A 283 38.51 -3.62 -4.07
N GLN A 284 38.16 -2.56 -3.32
CA GLN A 284 38.08 -1.20 -3.87
C GLN A 284 39.46 -0.66 -4.26
N GLU A 285 40.45 -0.81 -3.39
CA GLU A 285 41.84 -0.40 -3.65
C GLU A 285 42.49 -1.27 -4.75
N ALA A 286 42.24 -2.59 -4.75
CA ALA A 286 42.73 -3.49 -5.80
C ALA A 286 42.15 -3.12 -7.17
N ASN A 287 40.86 -2.80 -7.24
CA ASN A 287 40.21 -2.32 -8.46
C ASN A 287 40.72 -0.93 -8.87
N ALA A 288 41.04 -0.05 -7.92
CA ALA A 288 41.66 1.24 -8.21
C ALA A 288 43.04 1.05 -8.87
N VAL A 289 43.89 0.18 -8.32
CA VAL A 289 45.22 -0.17 -8.88
C VAL A 289 45.08 -0.80 -10.27
N LEU A 290 44.19 -1.78 -10.43
CA LEU A 290 43.91 -2.40 -11.73
C LEU A 290 43.34 -1.41 -12.75
N SER A 291 42.50 -0.47 -12.32
CA SER A 291 41.94 0.57 -13.20
C SER A 291 43.01 1.57 -13.64
N HIS A 292 43.93 1.94 -12.74
CA HIS A 292 45.09 2.76 -13.07
C HIS A 292 46.00 2.03 -14.06
N TYR A 293 46.28 0.75 -13.84
CA TYR A 293 47.05 -0.08 -14.77
C TYR A 293 46.37 -0.18 -16.15
N LYS A 294 45.05 -0.41 -16.21
CA LYS A 294 44.28 -0.42 -17.46
C LYS A 294 44.30 0.93 -18.16
N LYS A 295 44.18 2.04 -17.44
CA LYS A 295 44.27 3.40 -17.99
C LYS A 295 45.67 3.68 -18.53
N ALA A 296 46.72 3.31 -17.80
CA ALA A 296 48.11 3.45 -18.23
C ALA A 296 48.40 2.59 -19.47
N LYS A 297 47.92 1.35 -19.51
CA LYS A 297 48.04 0.44 -20.66
C LYS A 297 47.28 0.96 -21.88
N ASN A 298 46.08 1.52 -21.70
CA ASN A 298 45.30 2.12 -22.78
C ASN A 298 45.92 3.41 -23.31
N ALA A 299 46.64 4.18 -22.48
CA ALA A 299 47.41 5.34 -22.93
C ALA A 299 48.60 4.94 -23.84
N HIS A 300 49.12 3.72 -23.68
CA HIS A 300 50.21 3.15 -24.48
C HIS A 300 49.72 2.27 -25.65
N SER A 301 48.41 2.08 -25.82
CA SER A 301 47.82 1.31 -26.91
C SER A 301 47.20 2.22 -27.96
N ILE A 302 47.60 2.06 -29.23
CA ILE A 302 46.99 2.75 -30.37
C ILE A 302 45.49 2.43 -30.40
N ARG A 303 44.66 3.47 -30.53
CA ARG A 303 43.20 3.41 -30.46
C ARG A 303 42.61 2.49 -31.54
N THR A 304 42.28 1.26 -31.18
CA THR A 304 41.25 0.49 -31.88
C THR A 304 39.89 0.84 -31.28
N HIS A 305 38.94 1.27 -32.13
CA HIS A 305 37.58 1.62 -31.75
C HIS A 305 37.01 0.67 -30.69
N ARG A 306 36.73 1.19 -29.49
CA ARG A 306 35.97 0.48 -28.45
C ARG A 306 34.61 0.16 -29.04
N ARG A 307 34.31 -1.12 -29.28
CA ARG A 307 32.93 -1.58 -29.41
C ARG A 307 32.29 -1.43 -28.04
N ILE A 308 31.47 -0.39 -27.86
CA ILE A 308 30.60 -0.26 -26.70
C ILE A 308 29.57 -1.38 -26.82
N ASN A 309 29.42 -2.18 -25.77
CA ASN A 309 28.41 -3.22 -25.73
C ASN A 309 27.02 -2.56 -25.59
N PRO A 310 26.15 -2.59 -26.61
CA PRO A 310 24.88 -1.84 -26.61
C PRO A 310 23.89 -2.33 -25.55
N PHE A 311 24.17 -3.47 -24.91
CA PHE A 311 23.26 -4.17 -24.02
C PHE A 311 23.59 -4.05 -22.52
N GLU A 312 24.69 -3.40 -22.13
CA GLU A 312 25.20 -3.49 -20.74
C GLU A 312 24.80 -2.36 -19.79
N GLU A 313 24.51 -1.15 -20.28
CA GLU A 313 24.17 0.01 -19.41
C GLU A 313 22.66 0.24 -19.30
N ASN A 314 21.91 0.24 -20.41
CA ASN A 314 20.45 0.51 -20.36
C ASN A 314 19.67 -0.61 -19.67
N SER A 315 20.01 -1.88 -19.91
CA SER A 315 19.28 -3.03 -19.35
C SER A 315 19.36 -3.12 -17.83
N LYS A 316 20.49 -2.77 -17.22
CA LYS A 316 20.69 -2.82 -15.76
C LYS A 316 20.04 -1.64 -15.06
N GLN A 317 20.00 -0.48 -15.71
CA GLN A 317 19.40 0.74 -15.17
C GLN A 317 17.87 0.67 -15.23
N GLU A 318 17.29 0.20 -16.34
CA GLU A 318 15.85 -0.05 -16.49
C GLU A 318 15.36 -1.10 -15.48
N ASP A 319 16.09 -2.22 -15.31
CA ASP A 319 15.78 -3.23 -14.31
C ASP A 319 15.85 -2.71 -12.86
N TYR A 320 16.78 -1.81 -12.58
CA TYR A 320 16.95 -1.20 -11.26
C TYR A 320 15.83 -0.20 -10.95
N GLU A 321 15.47 0.64 -11.92
CA GLU A 321 14.38 1.61 -11.81
C GLU A 321 13.01 0.93 -11.70
N GLN A 322 12.72 -0.09 -12.53
CA GLN A 322 11.48 -0.87 -12.44
C GLN A 322 11.36 -1.62 -11.11
N ARG A 323 12.46 -2.11 -10.56
CA ARG A 323 12.46 -2.76 -9.25
C ARG A 323 12.27 -1.72 -8.14
N ASN A 324 12.94 -0.57 -8.15
CA ASN A 324 12.69 0.50 -7.18
C ASN A 324 11.23 0.97 -7.17
N PHE A 325 10.63 1.08 -8.36
CA PHE A 325 9.20 1.34 -8.52
C PHE A 325 8.33 0.32 -7.77
N HIS A 326 8.63 -0.98 -7.90
CA HIS A 326 7.86 -2.03 -7.21
C HIS A 326 7.95 -1.96 -5.68
N LEU A 327 9.14 -1.65 -5.12
CA LEU A 327 9.30 -1.54 -3.66
C LEU A 327 8.58 -0.32 -3.09
N ASN A 328 8.75 0.85 -3.71
CA ASN A 328 8.10 2.07 -3.24
C ASN A 328 6.57 1.94 -3.32
N ASP A 329 6.06 1.37 -4.41
CA ASP A 329 4.63 1.09 -4.55
C ASP A 329 4.13 0.06 -3.53
N GLY A 330 4.94 -0.96 -3.25
CA GLY A 330 4.67 -1.94 -2.21
C GLY A 330 4.55 -1.31 -0.82
N ASP A 331 5.47 -0.41 -0.47
CA ASP A 331 5.48 0.28 0.82
C ASP A 331 4.23 1.17 0.99
N VAL A 332 3.84 1.91 -0.04
CA VAL A 332 2.60 2.71 -0.04
C VAL A 332 1.37 1.83 0.19
N ARG A 333 1.30 0.67 -0.48
CA ARG A 333 0.20 -0.29 -0.27
C ARG A 333 0.24 -0.84 1.16
N CYS A 334 1.41 -1.19 1.71
CA CYS A 334 1.52 -1.65 3.11
C CYS A 334 0.89 -0.66 4.09
N VAL A 335 1.11 0.64 3.91
CA VAL A 335 0.50 1.68 4.75
C VAL A 335 -1.03 1.60 4.69
N ALA A 336 -1.61 1.47 3.49
CA ALA A 336 -3.07 1.39 3.31
C ALA A 336 -3.67 0.10 3.91
N TRP A 337 -3.02 -1.05 3.73
CA TRP A 337 -3.50 -2.32 4.30
C TRP A 337 -3.32 -2.37 5.82
N ALA A 338 -2.30 -1.72 6.37
CA ALA A 338 -2.14 -1.52 7.80
C ALA A 338 -3.28 -0.65 8.36
N GLU A 339 -3.60 0.46 7.69
CA GLU A 339 -4.75 1.29 8.07
C GLU A 339 -6.06 0.49 8.07
N MET A 340 -6.34 -0.26 6.99
CA MET A 340 -7.51 -1.14 6.91
C MET A 340 -7.57 -2.17 8.06
N SER A 341 -6.42 -2.73 8.45
CA SER A 341 -6.31 -3.72 9.52
C SER A 341 -6.51 -3.12 10.91
N LEU A 342 -6.27 -1.82 11.07
CA LEU A 342 -6.32 -1.14 12.37
C LEU A 342 -7.67 -0.52 12.70
N ILE A 343 -8.55 -0.32 11.71
CA ILE A 343 -9.89 0.28 11.91
C ILE A 343 -10.66 -0.44 13.01
N LEU A 344 -10.93 -1.75 12.85
CA LEU A 344 -11.76 -2.50 13.79
C LEU A 344 -11.10 -2.71 15.16
N PRO A 345 -9.79 -3.01 15.25
CA PRO A 345 -9.11 -3.08 16.54
C PRO A 345 -9.13 -1.75 17.32
N ASN A 346 -8.91 -0.62 16.64
CA ASN A 346 -8.96 0.69 17.30
C ASN A 346 -10.36 0.98 17.80
N VAL A 347 -11.39 0.68 17.00
CA VAL A 347 -12.79 0.77 17.42
C VAL A 347 -13.06 -0.06 18.67
N LEU A 348 -12.69 -1.34 18.64
CA LEU A 348 -12.87 -2.27 19.75
C LEU A 348 -12.22 -1.75 21.03
N LEU A 349 -10.99 -1.21 20.94
CA LEU A 349 -10.26 -0.68 22.11
C LEU A 349 -10.98 0.48 22.81
N HIS A 350 -11.82 1.24 22.10
CA HIS A 350 -12.58 2.37 22.66
C HIS A 350 -13.94 1.97 23.22
N GLU A 351 -14.35 0.72 23.06
CA GLU A 351 -15.59 0.21 23.67
C GLU A 351 -15.48 0.06 25.19
N ASP A 352 -16.65 0.09 25.83
CA ASP A 352 -16.81 -0.29 27.24
C ASP A 352 -16.36 -1.75 27.49
N GLU A 353 -16.04 -2.08 28.75
CA GLU A 353 -15.49 -3.39 29.09
C GLU A 353 -16.42 -4.55 28.72
N HIS A 354 -17.74 -4.36 28.83
CA HIS A 354 -18.71 -5.40 28.51
C HIS A 354 -18.79 -5.63 27.00
N THR A 355 -18.88 -4.58 26.20
CA THR A 355 -18.90 -4.68 24.74
C THR A 355 -17.57 -5.19 24.19
N PHE A 356 -16.44 -4.73 24.74
CA PHE A 356 -15.11 -5.23 24.39
C PHE A 356 -15.03 -6.74 24.62
N ARG A 357 -15.41 -7.21 25.82
CA ARG A 357 -15.35 -8.62 26.19
C ARG A 357 -16.19 -9.48 25.26
N ARG A 358 -17.41 -9.02 24.95
CA ARG A 358 -18.36 -9.71 24.08
C ARG A 358 -17.85 -9.85 22.64
N LEU A 359 -17.23 -8.81 22.08
CA LEU A 359 -16.80 -8.78 20.67
C LEU A 359 -15.37 -9.28 20.44
N LEU A 360 -14.54 -9.38 21.49
CA LEU A 360 -13.16 -9.84 21.40
C LEU A 360 -12.97 -11.17 20.64
N PRO A 361 -13.82 -12.21 20.80
CA PRO A 361 -13.62 -13.49 20.12
C PRO A 361 -13.58 -13.37 18.58
N ILE A 362 -14.29 -12.39 18.02
CA ILE A 362 -14.34 -12.11 16.57
C ILE A 362 -12.96 -11.72 16.03
N PHE A 363 -12.21 -10.96 16.83
CA PHE A 363 -10.97 -10.30 16.42
C PHE A 363 -9.71 -10.96 16.97
N TYR A 364 -9.82 -11.74 18.05
CA TYR A 364 -8.66 -12.28 18.76
C TYR A 364 -7.67 -13.03 17.85
N ARG A 365 -8.19 -13.96 17.03
CA ARG A 365 -7.35 -14.73 16.07
C ARG A 365 -6.67 -13.82 15.04
N ASN A 366 -7.38 -12.78 14.59
CA ASN A 366 -6.87 -11.82 13.62
C ASN A 366 -5.76 -10.96 14.23
N MET A 367 -5.92 -10.53 15.48
CA MET A 367 -4.90 -9.80 16.24
C MET A 367 -3.66 -10.65 16.47
N ALA A 368 -3.82 -11.92 16.87
CA ALA A 368 -2.70 -12.85 17.02
C ALA A 368 -1.90 -13.01 15.72
N MET A 369 -2.59 -13.09 14.58
CA MET A 369 -1.94 -13.11 13.26
C MET A 369 -1.14 -11.83 13.00
N LEU A 370 -1.71 -10.65 13.27
CA LEU A 370 -1.02 -9.37 13.12
C LEU A 370 0.24 -9.26 13.98
N ILE A 371 0.20 -9.69 15.24
CA ILE A 371 1.39 -9.70 16.14
C ILE A 371 2.53 -10.50 15.52
N SER A 372 2.21 -11.69 15.00
CA SER A 372 3.21 -12.61 14.47
C SER A 372 3.71 -12.22 13.08
N GLY A 373 2.88 -11.53 12.30
CA GLY A 373 3.10 -11.33 10.87
C GLY A 373 3.48 -9.92 10.45
N SER A 374 3.16 -8.90 11.25
CA SER A 374 3.34 -7.50 10.85
C SER A 374 4.55 -6.81 11.49
N ALA A 375 5.20 -5.95 10.69
CA ALA A 375 6.31 -5.12 11.13
C ALA A 375 5.89 -3.67 11.39
N ASP A 376 4.68 -3.26 10.96
CA ASP A 376 4.15 -1.92 11.18
C ASP A 376 4.07 -1.58 12.68
N VAL A 377 4.67 -0.45 13.06
CA VAL A 377 4.76 0.02 14.44
C VAL A 377 3.39 0.34 15.02
N ARG A 378 2.47 0.90 14.21
CA ARG A 378 1.10 1.22 14.61
C ARG A 378 0.34 -0.06 14.95
N VAL A 379 0.48 -1.09 14.12
CA VAL A 379 -0.09 -2.42 14.38
C VAL A 379 0.43 -2.99 15.70
N ARG A 380 1.75 -2.96 15.92
CA ARG A 380 2.35 -3.45 17.17
C ARG A 380 1.86 -2.68 18.40
N LYS A 381 1.74 -1.37 18.29
CA LYS A 381 1.21 -0.52 19.36
C LYS A 381 -0.24 -0.86 19.69
N THR A 382 -1.13 -0.90 18.70
CA THR A 382 -2.55 -1.24 18.89
C THR A 382 -2.72 -2.62 19.53
N VAL A 383 -1.91 -3.61 19.12
CA VAL A 383 -2.01 -4.93 19.76
C VAL A 383 -1.43 -4.91 21.18
N ALA A 384 -0.37 -4.16 21.45
CA ALA A 384 0.13 -3.98 22.81
C ALA A 384 -0.93 -3.34 23.72
N ASP A 385 -1.63 -2.31 23.25
CA ASP A 385 -2.73 -1.67 23.97
C ASP A 385 -3.87 -2.67 24.26
N LEU A 386 -4.19 -3.55 23.30
CA LEU A 386 -5.15 -4.63 23.50
C LEU A 386 -4.69 -5.61 24.59
N LEU A 387 -3.43 -6.05 24.58
CA LEU A 387 -2.88 -6.94 25.60
C LEU A 387 -2.87 -6.29 26.99
N ILE A 388 -2.64 -4.98 27.08
CA ILE A 388 -2.70 -4.21 28.34
C ILE A 388 -4.14 -4.12 28.88
N LYS A 389 -5.15 -4.08 28.00
CA LYS A 389 -6.56 -4.04 28.39
C LYS A 389 -7.11 -5.40 28.87
N LEU A 390 -6.53 -6.53 28.44
CA LEU A 390 -7.05 -7.87 28.79
C LEU A 390 -7.12 -8.16 30.31
N PRO A 391 -6.11 -7.85 31.13
CA PRO A 391 -6.12 -8.21 32.55
C PRO A 391 -7.20 -7.53 33.37
N SER A 392 -7.56 -6.27 33.05
CA SER A 392 -8.65 -5.57 33.77
C SER A 392 -10.01 -6.21 33.49
N ILE A 393 -10.20 -6.74 32.28
CA ILE A 393 -11.48 -7.29 31.82
C ILE A 393 -11.69 -8.74 32.26
N TYR A 394 -10.63 -9.54 32.26
CA TYR A 394 -10.69 -10.96 32.63
C TYR A 394 -10.17 -11.25 34.04
N ALA A 395 -9.80 -10.23 34.82
CA ALA A 395 -9.21 -10.36 36.15
C ALA A 395 -8.05 -11.37 36.20
N LEU A 396 -7.18 -11.35 35.17
CA LEU A 396 -6.09 -12.32 35.01
C LEU A 396 -5.02 -12.21 36.12
N PHE A 397 -4.93 -11.03 36.73
CA PHE A 397 -4.07 -10.74 37.87
C PHE A 397 -4.95 -10.21 39.01
N ALA A 398 -5.85 -11.06 39.53
CA ALA A 398 -6.42 -10.78 40.83
C ALA A 398 -5.26 -10.80 41.85
N ASP A 399 -4.97 -9.66 42.47
CA ASP A 399 -4.12 -9.61 43.65
C ASP A 399 -4.72 -10.57 44.68
N GLU A 400 -4.08 -11.71 44.91
CA GLU A 400 -4.33 -12.45 46.14
C GLU A 400 -4.08 -11.47 47.29
N PRO A 401 -5.05 -11.24 48.19
CA PRO A 401 -4.77 -10.42 49.35
C PRO A 401 -3.66 -11.13 50.10
N ILE A 402 -2.49 -10.49 50.18
CA ILE A 402 -1.41 -10.89 51.05
C ILE A 402 -2.04 -11.05 52.42
N LYS A 403 -2.24 -12.30 52.84
CA LYS A 403 -2.68 -12.62 54.19
C LYS A 403 -1.59 -12.07 55.10
N SER A 404 -1.81 -10.87 55.63
CA SER A 404 -1.05 -10.34 56.74
C SER A 404 -1.32 -11.27 57.91
N HIS A 405 -0.47 -12.28 58.07
CA HIS A 405 -0.30 -12.95 59.34
C HIS A 405 0.33 -11.94 60.30
N SER A 406 -0.53 -11.23 61.02
CA SER A 406 -0.19 -10.56 62.28
C SER A 406 -1.13 -11.07 63.36
#